data_AF-F3KIE8-F1
#
_entry.id   AF-F3KIE8-F1
#
_cell.length_a   1.000
_cell.length_b   1.000
_cell.length_c   1.000
_cell.angle_alpha   90.00
_cell.angle_beta   90.00
_cell.angle_gamma   90.00
#
_symmetry.space_group_name_H-M   'P 1'
#
loop_
_entity.id
_entity.type
_entity.pdbx_description
1 polymer ?
#
loop_
_entity_poly.entity_id
_entity_poly.type
_entity_poly.pdbx_seq_one_letter_code
_entity_poly.pdbx_strand_id
1 'polypeptide(L)' 'MQKLTMIHKIKYFDAKKLSQGVFLQDVVNEFLAQKGENIVSIHPVMADSLLVHYKE' A
#
# COMPACT_ATOMS: atom_id res chain seq x y z
N MET A 1 22.07 6.11 21.47
CA MET A 1 21.33 6.06 20.19
C MET A 1 19.91 5.65 20.49
N GLN A 2 18.93 6.55 20.34
CA GLN A 2 17.53 6.17 20.45
C GLN A 2 17.20 5.26 19.26
N LYS A 3 16.72 4.05 19.54
CA LYS A 3 16.25 3.12 18.52
C LYS A 3 14.96 3.72 17.97
N LEU A 4 14.97 4.20 16.73
CA LEU A 4 13.75 4.60 16.03
C LEU A 4 12.84 3.36 15.99
N THR A 5 11.75 3.39 16.75
CA THR A 5 10.77 2.31 16.73
C THR A 5 10.04 2.40 15.39
N MET A 6 10.42 1.56 14.43
CA MET A 6 9.71 1.47 13.16
C MET A 6 8.28 0.98 13.41
N ILE A 7 7.30 1.72 12.91
CA ILE A 7 5.88 1.44 13.07
C ILE A 7 5.43 0.62 11.86
N HIS A 8 4.78 -0.51 12.12
CA HIS A 8 4.18 -1.32 11.07
C HIS A 8 2.76 -0.81 10.79
N LYS A 9 2.47 -0.50 9.53
CA LYS A 9 1.17 0.00 9.06
C LYS A 9 0.62 -0.86 7.92
N ILE A 10 -0.70 -0.94 7.84
CA ILE A 10 -1.40 -1.64 6.76
C ILE A 10 -2.27 -0.62 6.04
N LYS A 11 -2.17 -0.56 4.71
CA LYS A 11 -3.02 0.26 3.86
C LYS A 11 -3.86 -0.63 2.95
N TYR A 12 -5.17 -0.38 2.94
CA TYR A 12 -6.14 -1.06 2.07
C TYR A 12 -6.44 -0.20 0.84
N PHE A 13 -6.34 -0.81 -0.33
CA PHE A 13 -6.68 -0.23 -1.62
C PHE A 13 -7.86 -0.98 -2.22
N ASP A 14 -8.82 -0.24 -2.77
CA ASP A 14 -10.08 -0.77 -3.27
C ASP A 14 -10.49 -0.02 -4.53
N ALA A 15 -10.59 -0.72 -5.65
CA ALA A 15 -10.93 -0.11 -6.93
C ALA A 15 -12.32 0.53 -6.91
N LYS A 16 -13.25 0.02 -6.09
CA LYS A 16 -14.62 0.55 -5.98
C LYS A 16 -14.68 1.94 -5.34
N LYS A 17 -13.62 2.33 -4.62
CA LYS A 17 -13.52 3.64 -3.96
C LYS A 17 -12.80 4.68 -4.83
N LEU A 18 -12.34 4.28 -6.02
CA LEU A 18 -11.63 5.17 -6.93
C LEU A 18 -12.61 5.93 -7.83
N SER A 19 -12.21 7.13 -8.22
CA SER A 19 -12.93 7.91 -9.22
C SER A 19 -12.93 7.20 -10.57
N GLN A 20 -13.94 7.46 -11.39
CA GLN A 20 -14.02 6.90 -12.75
C GLN A 20 -12.76 7.25 -13.56
N GLY A 21 -12.20 6.25 -14.25
CA GLY A 21 -10.97 6.40 -15.05
C GLY A 21 -9.67 6.28 -14.25
N VAL A 22 -9.73 6.11 -12.92
CA VAL A 22 -8.55 5.84 -12.09
C VAL A 22 -8.37 4.33 -11.91
N PHE A 23 -7.22 3.80 -12.30
CA PHE A 23 -6.91 2.38 -12.14
C PHE A 23 -6.25 2.11 -10.79
N LEU A 24 -6.67 1.01 -10.15
CA LEU A 24 -6.09 0.56 -8.89
C LEU A 24 -4.57 0.36 -8.98
N GLN A 25 -4.12 -0.16 -10.12
CA GLN A 25 -2.70 -0.41 -10.37
C GLN A 25 -1.87 0.87 -10.30
N ASP A 26 -2.33 1.98 -10.86
CA ASP A 26 -1.59 3.24 -10.87
C ASP A 26 -1.42 3.79 -9.44
N VAL A 27 -2.50 3.81 -8.68
CA VAL A 27 -2.51 4.29 -7.28
C VAL A 27 -1.63 3.42 -6.38
N VAL A 28 -1.70 2.10 -6.56
CA VAL A 28 -0.86 1.16 -5.81
C VAL A 28 0.60 1.34 -6.21
N ASN A 29 0.92 1.42 -7.50
CA ASN A 29 2.29 1.59 -7.98
C ASN A 29 2.93 2.88 -7.46
N GLU A 30 2.19 3.99 -7.47
CA GLU A 30 2.67 5.25 -6.91
C GLU A 30 2.98 5.10 -5.42
N PHE A 31 2.09 4.47 -4.66
CA PHE A 31 2.31 4.21 -3.24
C PHE A 31 3.52 3.31 -2.98
N LEU A 32 3.68 2.24 -3.76
CA LEU A 32 4.82 1.33 -3.66
C LEU A 32 6.13 2.04 -3.97
N ALA A 33 6.16 2.89 -5.00
CA ALA A 33 7.33 3.70 -5.37
C ALA A 33 7.71 4.68 -4.25
N GLN A 34 6.72 5.30 -3.59
CA GLN A 34 6.95 6.21 -2.46
C GLN A 34 7.52 5.50 -1.22
N LYS A 35 7.09 4.26 -0.95
CA LYS A 35 7.53 3.50 0.24
C LYS A 35 8.80 2.70 0.01
N GLY A 36 9.07 2.25 -1.22
CA GLY A 36 10.30 1.56 -1.61
C GLY A 36 10.61 0.36 -0.72
N GLU A 37 11.81 0.36 -0.13
CA GLU A 37 12.30 -0.72 0.74
C GLU A 37 11.52 -0.89 2.06
N ASN A 38 10.64 0.07 2.39
CA ASN A 38 9.80 -0.03 3.58
C ASN A 38 8.57 -0.94 3.37
N ILE A 39 8.29 -1.39 2.14
CA ILE A 39 7.24 -2.37 1.89
C ILE A 39 7.65 -3.73 2.50
N VAL A 40 6.77 -4.29 3.33
CA VAL A 40 6.97 -5.59 3.97
C VAL A 40 6.31 -6.70 3.17
N SER A 41 5.05 -6.48 2.79
CA SER A 41 4.30 -7.46 1.99
C SER A 41 3.12 -6.80 1.28
N ILE A 42 2.66 -7.48 0.22
CA ILE A 42 1.49 -7.10 -0.57
C ILE A 42 0.59 -8.32 -0.67
N HIS A 43 -0.69 -8.17 -0.32
CA HIS A 43 -1.67 -9.25 -0.32
C HIS A 43 -2.90 -8.88 -1.15
N PRO A 44 -3.22 -9.62 -2.22
CA PRO A 44 -4.54 -9.51 -2.85
C PRO A 44 -5.60 -10.06 -1.89
N VAL A 45 -6.70 -9.33 -1.70
CA VAL A 45 -7.79 -9.74 -0.79
C VAL A 45 -9.02 -10.18 -1.58
N MET A 46 -9.35 -9.44 -2.64
CA MET A 46 -10.39 -9.76 -3.62
C MET A 46 -9.90 -9.37 -5.02
N ALA A 47 -10.71 -9.63 -6.05
CA ALA A 47 -10.33 -9.31 -7.44
C ALA A 47 -10.02 -7.82 -7.67
N ASP A 48 -10.61 -6.94 -6.85
CA ASP A 48 -10.58 -5.48 -6.97
C ASP A 48 -9.97 -4.78 -5.76
N SER A 49 -9.28 -5.51 -4.87
CA SER A 49 -8.71 -4.93 -3.65
C SER A 49 -7.39 -5.55 -3.20
N LEU A 50 -6.58 -4.74 -2.52
CA LEU A 50 -5.20 -5.05 -2.19
C LEU A 50 -4.79 -4.45 -0.85
N LEU A 51 -4.11 -5.23 -0.01
CA LEU A 51 -3.53 -4.80 1.26
C LEU A 51 -2.02 -4.65 1.10
N VAL A 52 -1.47 -3.52 1.54
CA VAL A 52 -0.03 -3.28 1.59
C VAL A 52 0.40 -3.11 3.03
N HIS A 53 1.29 -3.98 3.50
CA HIS A 53 1.98 -3.87 4.78
C HIS A 53 3.31 -3.15 4.57
N TYR A 54 3.57 -2.10 5.35
CA TYR A 54 4.78 -1.30 5.23
C TYR A 54 5.24 -0.77 6.58
N LYS A 55 6.51 -0.36 6.65
CA LYS A 55 7.13 0.28 7.82
C LYS A 55 7.17 1.81 7.64
N GLU A 56 7.04 2.55 8.73
CA GLU A 56 7.17 4.01 8.77
C GLU A 56 7.88 4.46 10.05
#